data_AF-A0A7W0F392-F1
#
_entry.id   AF-A0A7W0F392-F1
#
_cell.length_a   1.000
_cell.length_b   1.000
_cell.length_c   1.000
_cell.angle_alpha   90.00
_cell.angle_beta   90.00
_cell.angle_gamma   90.00
#
_symmetry.space_group_name_H-M   'P 1'
#
loop_
_entity.id
_entity.type
_entity.pdbx_description
1 polymer ?
#
loop_
_entity_poly.entity_id
_entity_poly.type
_entity_poly.pdbx_seq_one_letter_code
_entity_poly.pdbx_strand_id
1 'polypeptide(L)' 'MAEKTGLIGWPVAHSLSPAIHNGAFEKLSLPWSYGLYPV' A
#
# COMPACT_ATOMS: atom_id res chain seq x y z
N MET A 1 -9.96 10.89 -8.38
CA MET A 1 -9.23 11.02 -7.10
C MET A 1 -8.73 9.63 -6.75
N ALA A 2 -7.45 9.49 -6.35
CA ALA A 2 -6.90 8.18 -6.03
C ALA A 2 -7.18 7.84 -4.56
N GLU A 3 -7.70 6.64 -4.29
CA GLU A 3 -7.95 6.17 -2.92
C GLU A 3 -6.62 5.81 -2.23
N LYS A 4 -6.52 6.08 -0.93
CA LYS A 4 -5.34 5.77 -0.12
C LYS A 4 -5.62 4.62 0.85
N THR A 5 -4.71 3.66 0.86
CA THR A 5 -4.72 2.51 1.77
C THR A 5 -3.33 2.33 2.36
N GLY A 6 -3.16 1.50 3.39
CA GLY A 6 -1.83 1.14 3.87
C GLY A 6 -1.80 0.40 5.19
N LEU A 7 -0.58 0.15 5.66
CA LEU A 7 -0.28 -0.57 6.89
C LEU A 7 0.11 0.42 8.00
N ILE A 8 -0.55 0.32 9.15
CA ILE A 8 -0.30 1.14 10.34
C ILE A 8 0.37 0.28 11.41
N GLY A 9 1.48 0.73 12.00
CA GLY A 9 2.16 0.04 13.12
C GLY A 9 3.66 0.33 13.21
N TRP A 10 4.36 -0.36 14.12
CA TRP A 10 5.81 -0.21 14.29
C TRP A 10 6.49 -1.55 14.68
N PRO A 11 7.57 -1.97 14.01
CA PRO A 11 8.14 -1.43 12.77
C PRO A 11 7.38 -1.91 11.52
N VAL A 12 7.29 -1.08 10.48
CA VAL A 12 6.58 -1.44 9.22
C VAL A 12 7.47 -1.48 7.97
N ALA A 13 8.71 -0.99 8.06
CA ALA A 13 9.61 -0.83 6.91
C ALA A 13 9.99 -2.15 6.21
N HIS A 14 9.88 -3.29 6.88
CA HIS A 14 10.17 -4.62 6.32
C HIS A 14 8.98 -5.25 5.58
N SER A 15 7.79 -4.61 5.64
CA SER A 15 6.59 -5.17 5.05
C SER A 15 6.65 -5.16 3.53
N LEU A 16 6.29 -6.30 2.91
CA LEU A 16 6.12 -6.43 1.47
C LEU A 16 4.73 -5.98 0.98
N SER A 17 3.82 -5.61 1.89
CA SER A 17 2.46 -5.19 1.56
C SER A 17 2.41 -4.09 0.48
N PRO A 18 3.26 -3.03 0.49
CA PRO A 18 3.25 -2.03 -0.57
C PRO A 18 3.54 -2.61 -1.96
N ALA A 19 4.51 -3.52 -2.08
CA ALA A 19 4.85 -4.13 -3.36
C ALA A 19 3.70 -5.00 -3.89
N ILE A 20 3.06 -5.77 -3.00
CA ILE A 20 1.95 -6.66 -3.35
C ILE A 20 0.71 -5.87 -3.77
N HIS A 21 0.29 -4.91 -2.95
CA HIS A 21 -0.96 -4.18 -3.18
C HIS A 21 -0.85 -3.21 -4.36
N ASN A 22 0.25 -2.44 -4.47
CA ASN A 22 0.41 -1.54 -5.62
C ASN A 22 0.50 -2.34 -6.94
N GLY A 23 1.22 -3.47 -6.96
CA GLY A 23 1.26 -4.34 -8.14
C GLY A 23 -0.11 -4.95 -8.49
N ALA A 24 -0.95 -5.24 -7.49
CA ALA A 24 -2.33 -5.66 -7.73
C ALA A 24 -3.21 -4.52 -8.27
N PHE A 25 -3.07 -3.31 -7.74
CA PHE A 25 -3.81 -2.14 -8.21
C PHE A 25 -3.50 -1.81 -9.67
N GLU A 26 -2.22 -1.88 -10.06
CA GLU A 26 -1.80 -1.71 -11.45
C GLU A 26 -2.44 -2.76 -12.37
N LYS A 27 -2.38 -4.06 -12.00
CA LYS A 27 -2.97 -5.15 -12.80
C LYS A 27 -4.49 -5.05 -12.95
N LEU A 28 -5.16 -4.49 -11.95
CA LEU A 28 -6.63 -4.36 -11.92
C LEU A 28 -7.11 -2.98 -12.41
N SER A 29 -6.20 -2.09 -12.84
CA SER A 29 -6.53 -0.71 -13.23
C SER A 29 -7.31 0.05 -12.15
N LEU A 30 -7.00 -0.22 -10.88
CA LEU A 30 -7.58 0.47 -9.74
C LEU A 30 -6.76 1.74 -9.45
N PRO A 31 -7.37 2.93 -9.38
CA PRO A 31 -6.65 4.18 -9.14
C PRO A 31 -6.31 4.36 -7.65
N TRP A 32 -5.67 3.37 -7.04
CA TRP A 32 -5.42 3.31 -5.59
C TRP A 32 -3.91 3.35 -5.29
N SER A 33 -3.56 3.70 -4.07
CA SER A 33 -2.18 3.66 -3.58
C SER A 33 -2.09 3.00 -2.20
N TYR A 34 -1.07 2.17 -1.98
CA TYR A 34 -0.79 1.51 -0.72
C TYR A 34 0.52 2.05 -0.10
N GLY A 35 0.44 2.56 1.13
CA GLY A 35 1.56 3.14 1.87
C GLY A 35 1.90 2.43 3.20
N LEU A 36 3.01 2.84 3.80
CA LEU A 36 3.39 2.46 5.17
C LEU A 36 3.24 3.68 6.08
N TYR A 37 2.58 3.50 7.22
CA TYR A 37 2.29 4.55 8.20
C TYR A 37 2.83 4.12 9.57
N PRO A 38 4.11 4.39 9.86
CA PRO A 38 4.67 4.15 11.18
C PRO A 38 3.99 5.03 12.23
N VAL A 39 3.54 4.42 13.33
CA VAL A 39 2.91 5.11 14.48
C VAL A 39 3.40 4.53 15.80
#